data_AF-A0A7H8K7F2-F1
#
_entry.id   AF-A0A7H8K7F2-F1
#
_cell.length_a   1.000
_cell.length_b   1.000
_cell.length_c   1.000
_cell.angle_alpha   90.00
_cell.angle_beta   90.00
_cell.angle_gamma   90.00
#
_symmetry.space_group_name_H-M   'P 1'
#
loop_
_entity.id
_entity.type
_entity.pdbx_description
1 polymer ?
#
loop_
_entity_poly.entity_id
_entity_poly.type
_entity_poly.pdbx_seq_one_letter_code
_entity_poly.pdbx_strand_id
1 'polypeptide(L)' 'MRATEAADPAPVAARLAAMTSRADGTAYLSERSTRELRELAAQVGLRGLGGLRKADLVERIVDATIGYRLDSTALRRL' A
#
# COMPACT_ATOMS: atom_id res chain seq x y z
N MET A 1 11.92 -4.35 -26.71
CA MET A 1 12.17 -3.36 -25.63
C MET A 1 11.04 -3.47 -24.61
N ARG A 2 11.26 -4.06 -23.43
CA ARG A 2 10.32 -3.94 -22.31
C ARG A 2 10.73 -2.69 -21.54
N ALA A 3 9.91 -1.64 -21.60
CA ALA A 3 10.02 -0.55 -20.65
C ALA A 3 9.80 -1.18 -19.27
N THR A 4 10.80 -1.07 -18.39
CA THR A 4 10.54 -1.09 -16.95
C THR A 4 9.59 0.07 -16.71
N GLU A 5 8.29 -0.23 -16.76
CA GLU A 5 7.26 0.68 -16.31
C GLU A 5 7.61 0.99 -14.86
N ALA A 6 8.11 2.20 -14.61
CA ALA A 6 8.00 2.80 -13.31
C ALA A 6 6.50 2.79 -13.01
N ALA A 7 6.04 1.72 -12.34
CA ALA A 7 4.63 1.40 -12.33
C ALA A 7 3.91 2.57 -11.69
N ASP A 8 2.95 3.13 -12.41
CA ASP A 8 2.15 4.23 -11.89
C ASP A 8 1.61 3.85 -10.50
N PRO A 9 1.73 4.73 -9.49
CA PRO A 9 1.24 4.43 -8.14
C PRO A 9 -0.28 4.25 -8.08
N ALA A 10 -1.02 4.78 -9.06
CA ALA A 10 -2.48 4.66 -9.16
C ALA A 10 -2.99 3.21 -9.33
N PRO A 11 -2.55 2.41 -10.32
CA PRO A 11 -2.95 1.01 -10.43
C PRO A 11 -2.49 0.15 -9.23
N VAL A 12 -1.39 0.53 -8.58
CA VAL A 12 -0.91 -0.16 -7.37
C VAL A 12 -1.86 0.03 -6.20
N ALA A 13 -2.35 1.26 -5.96
CA ALA A 13 -3.35 1.53 -4.93
C ALA A 13 -4.67 0.79 -5.20
N ALA A 14 -5.13 0.75 -6.45
CA ALA A 14 -6.33 0.01 -6.84
C ALA A 14 -6.17 -1.52 -6.64
N ARG A 15 -4.99 -2.07 -6.93
CA ARG A 15 -4.66 -3.48 -6.70
C ARG A 15 -4.68 -3.81 -5.20
N LEU A 16 -4.06 -2.98 -4.37
CA LEU A 16 -4.14 -3.09 -2.90
C LEU A 16 -5.57 -2.96 -2.39
N ALA A 17 -6.38 -2.09 -3.01
CA ALA A 17 -7.80 -1.99 -2.71
C ALA A 17 -8.56 -3.28 -3.10
N ALA A 18 -8.15 -4.04 -4.11
CA ALA A 18 -8.79 -5.32 -4.40
C ALA A 18 -8.40 -6.45 -3.42
N MET A 19 -7.28 -6.31 -2.71
CA MET A 19 -6.77 -7.32 -1.78
C MET A 19 -7.58 -7.36 -0.47
N THR A 20 -7.79 -8.58 0.04
CA THR A 20 -8.52 -8.87 1.28
C THR A 20 -7.61 -9.32 2.42
N SER A 21 -6.33 -9.57 2.14
CA SER A 21 -5.34 -10.03 3.12
C SER A 21 -4.19 -9.05 3.23
N ARG A 22 -3.85 -8.67 4.48
CA ARG A 22 -2.68 -7.84 4.77
C ARG A 22 -1.38 -8.55 4.35
N ALA A 23 -1.31 -9.87 4.48
CA ALA A 23 -0.13 -10.65 4.09
C ALA A 23 0.15 -10.56 2.59
N ASP A 24 -0.89 -10.64 1.76
CA ASP A 24 -0.77 -10.53 0.30
C ASP A 24 -0.35 -9.11 -0.10
N GLY A 25 -0.91 -8.09 0.56
CA GLY A 25 -0.51 -6.69 0.38
C GLY A 25 0.95 -6.46 0.75
N THR A 26 1.41 -7.03 1.86
CA THR A 26 2.81 -6.94 2.31
C THR A 26 3.76 -7.62 1.34
N ALA A 27 3.43 -8.84 0.87
CA ALA A 27 4.26 -9.54 -0.12
C ALA A 27 4.38 -8.74 -1.42
N TYR A 28 3.25 -8.25 -1.93
CA TYR A 28 3.19 -7.45 -3.15
C TYR A 28 4.00 -6.14 -3.07
N LEU A 29 3.94 -5.46 -1.92
CA LEU A 29 4.69 -4.22 -1.68
C LEU A 29 6.16 -4.47 -1.33
N SER A 30 6.51 -5.64 -0.80
CA SER A 30 7.89 -5.98 -0.46
C SER A 30 8.78 -6.13 -1.70
N GLU A 31 8.21 -6.44 -2.87
CA GLU A 31 8.93 -6.48 -4.15
C GLU A 31 9.22 -5.07 -4.72
N ARG A 32 8.55 -4.03 -4.21
CA ARG A 32 8.66 -2.65 -4.71
C ARG A 32 9.86 -1.90 -4.12
N SER A 33 10.29 -0.85 -4.80
CA SER A 33 11.34 0.04 -4.27
C SER A 33 10.80 0.97 -3.18
N THR A 34 11.67 1.39 -2.27
CA THR A 34 11.32 2.36 -1.20
C THR A 34 10.81 3.69 -1.77
N ARG A 35 11.26 4.07 -2.97
CA ARG A 35 10.78 5.26 -3.67
C ARG A 35 9.32 5.11 -4.09
N GLU A 36 8.98 4.03 -4.79
CA GLU A 36 7.60 3.73 -5.19
C GLU A 36 6.66 3.66 -3.98
N LEU A 37 7.12 3.07 -2.87
CA LEU A 37 6.33 3.01 -1.63
C LEU A 37 6.03 4.39 -1.06
N ARG A 38 6.97 5.34 -1.13
CA ARG A 38 6.76 6.71 -0.67
C ARG A 38 5.79 7.48 -1.57
N GLU A 39 5.91 7.30 -2.88
CA GLU A 39 5.00 7.90 -3.87
C GLU A 39 3.57 7.37 -3.67
N LEU A 40 3.43 6.05 -3.52
CA LEU A 40 2.16 5.40 -3.20
C LEU A 40 1.57 5.90 -1.89
N ALA A 41 2.39 6.00 -0.84
CA ALA A 41 1.96 6.51 0.45
C ALA A 41 1.44 7.94 0.37
N ALA A 42 2.14 8.82 -0.36
CA ALA A 42 1.68 10.19 -0.58
C ALA A 42 0.33 10.23 -1.31
N GLN A 43 0.12 9.33 -2.26
CA GLN A 43 -1.12 9.23 -3.04
C GLN A 43 -2.31 8.74 -2.21
N VAL A 44 -2.11 7.82 -1.26
CA VAL A 44 -3.14 7.42 -0.29
C VAL A 44 -3.30 8.41 0.87
N GLY A 45 -2.60 9.55 0.82
CA GLY A 45 -2.72 10.63 1.81
C GLY A 45 -1.87 10.45 3.07
N LEU A 46 -0.98 9.44 3.11
CA LEU A 46 -0.04 9.26 4.21
C LEU A 46 1.11 10.26 4.09
N ARG A 47 1.34 11.03 5.16
CA ARG A 47 2.41 12.03 5.24
C ARG A 47 3.37 11.69 6.38
N GLY A 48 4.60 12.23 6.31
CA GLY A 48 5.58 12.07 7.38
C GLY A 48 6.36 10.75 7.38
N LEU A 49 6.40 10.03 6.26
CA LEU A 49 7.08 8.72 6.16
C LEU A 49 8.54 8.79 5.69
N GLY A 50 9.15 9.99 5.64
CA GLY A 50 10.49 10.21 5.09
C GLY A 50 11.61 9.48 5.82
N GLY A 51 11.45 9.25 7.13
CA GLY A 51 12.44 8.57 7.99
C GLY A 51 12.16 7.09 8.26
N LEU A 52 11.09 6.53 7.70
CA LEU A 52 10.68 5.15 7.96
C LEU A 52 11.47 4.16 7.12
N ARG A 53 11.67 2.95 7.67
CA ARG A 53 12.27 1.84 6.92
C ARG A 53 11.27 1.31 5.90
N LYS A 54 11.78 0.55 4.92
CA LYS A 54 10.95 -0.07 3.89
C LYS A 54 9.83 -0.92 4.50
N ALA A 55 10.13 -1.74 5.51
CA ALA A 55 9.14 -2.57 6.19
C ALA A 55 8.03 -1.72 6.83
N ASP A 56 8.38 -0.68 7.56
CA ASP A 56 7.42 0.23 8.20
C ASP A 56 6.54 0.96 7.17
N LEU A 57 7.12 1.37 6.04
CA LEU A 57 6.39 1.95 4.90
C LEU A 57 5.34 0.98 4.35
N VAL A 58 5.73 -0.29 4.15
CA VAL A 58 4.82 -1.34 3.67
C VAL A 58 3.67 -1.53 4.66
N GLU A 59 3.96 -1.69 5.94
CA GLU A 59 2.93 -1.88 6.98
C GLU A 59 1.94 -0.72 7.01
N ARG A 60 2.41 0.53 6.99
CA ARG A 60 1.54 1.72 7.01
C ARG A 60 0.63 1.81 5.80
N ILE A 61 1.13 1.47 4.61
CA ILE A 61 0.33 1.49 3.38
C ILE A 61 -0.73 0.39 3.41
N VAL A 62 -0.36 -0.82 3.84
CA VAL A 62 -1.28 -1.96 3.98
C VAL A 62 -2.37 -1.67 5.00
N ASP A 63 -2.01 -1.08 6.15
CA ASP A 63 -2.97 -0.76 7.20
C ASP A 63 -3.96 0.34 6.76
N ALA A 64 -3.46 1.40 6.11
CA ALA A 64 -4.32 2.48 5.60
C ALA A 64 -5.26 2.04 4.46
N THR A 65 -4.90 1.01 3.70
CA THR A 65 -5.69 0.54 2.56
C THR A 65 -6.56 -0.66 2.88
N ILE A 66 -5.98 -1.73 3.44
CA ILE A 66 -6.66 -2.99 3.76
C ILE A 66 -7.18 -2.97 5.20
N GLY A 67 -6.39 -2.45 6.15
CA GLY A 67 -6.77 -2.39 7.56
C GLY A 67 -8.02 -1.53 7.80
N TYR A 68 -8.01 -0.29 7.33
CA TYR A 68 -9.16 0.62 7.46
C TYR A 68 -10.46 0.02 6.93
N ARG A 69 -10.40 -0.75 5.84
CA ARG A 69 -11.59 -1.40 5.26
C ARG A 69 -12.01 -2.64 6.02
N LEU A 70 -11.09 -3.44 6.54
CA LEU A 70 -11.43 -4.58 7.41
C LEU A 70 -12.12 -4.07 8.68
N ASP A 71 -11.62 -3.01 9.28
CA ASP A 71 -12.24 -2.38 10.46
C ASP A 71 -13.61 -1.76 10.09
N SER A 72 -13.69 -1.04 8.97
CA SER A 72 -14.94 -0.42 8.51
C SER A 72 -16.00 -1.43 8.05
N THR A 73 -15.60 -2.56 7.46
CA THR A 73 -16.52 -3.66 7.10
C THR A 73 -16.92 -4.50 8.30
N ALA A 74 -16.03 -4.68 9.28
CA ALA A 74 -16.37 -5.30 10.57
C ALA A 74 -17.39 -4.45 11.33
N LEU A 75 -17.18 -3.13 11.39
CA LEU A 75 -18.12 -2.18 12.00
C LEU A 75 -19.49 -2.17 11.31
N ARG A 76 -19.57 -2.45 10.00
CA ARG A 76 -20.83 -2.51 9.26
C ARG A 76 -21.62 -3.80 9.46
N ARG A 77 -21.01 -4.84 10.04
CA ARG A 77 -21.64 -6.15 10.29
C ARG A 77 -22.15 -6.34 11.71
N LEU A 78 -21.94 -5.37 12.61
CA LEU A 78 -22.50 -5.34 13.96
C LEU A 78 -23.88 -4.68 13.95
#